data_AF-A0A1F6DZ00-F1
#
_entry.id   AF-A0A1F6DZ00-F1
#
_cell.length_a   1.000
_cell.length_b   1.000
_cell.length_c   1.000
_cell.angle_alpha   90.00
_cell.angle_beta   90.00
_cell.angle_gamma   90.00
#
_symmetry.space_group_name_H-M   'P 1'
#
loop_
_entity.id
_entity.type
_entity.pdbx_description
1 polymer ?
#
loop_
_entity_poly.entity_id
_entity_poly.type
_entity_poly.pdbx_seq_one_letter_code
_entity_poly.pdbx_strand_id
1 'polypeptide(L)'
;MWEAFVRKTRLIIEDETLRNRVLFVLGALIVFRILAAIPIPGIDAAALENYLGNNQFLGLLNIFSGGGFSTLSIMMIGVSPYITASIIMQLMTVLSPKLKALYQEEGDAGRQRFMQYSRYLTVPLAFIQAFGFLILLQQNGIVPQLGVLHLLTNVFVIAAGALLIMWIGELITEYGVGNGVSLIIFAGIVAGIPSTLAQLVFAFDVAQLPTYLGFAAAAIAITAGVVFITEAERPIPVTYARRVRGMKVLGGISTYLPIRVNQSGVMPIIFALSILLFPQMIASFLAQSSIPIVASAAAAVASGLSNTWIYGGLYFLLVFVFTYFYTAITFEPHQIAKNLQKNGAFIPGVRPGGTTSEYLGNIITRITLVGALFLGVLAILPIILQGLTGIAALTIGGTALLIVVSVVLDVVKKVDAQTSIREY
;
A
#
# COMPACT_ATOMS: atom_id res chain seq x y z
N MET A 1 -9.06 0.56 -28.06
CA MET A 1 -8.28 0.54 -26.79
C MET A 1 -6.78 0.73 -27.02
N TRP A 2 -6.14 -0.05 -27.89
CA TRP A 2 -4.70 0.09 -28.19
C TRP A 2 -4.34 1.48 -28.77
N GLU A 3 -5.11 2.01 -29.72
CA GLU A 3 -4.87 3.35 -30.27
C GLU A 3 -5.02 4.48 -29.24
N ALA A 4 -5.94 4.32 -28.29
CA ALA A 4 -6.10 5.28 -27.19
C ALA A 4 -4.90 5.23 -26.23
N PHE A 5 -4.36 4.03 -25.98
CA PHE A 5 -3.13 3.84 -25.19
C PHE A 5 -1.90 4.44 -25.90
N VAL A 6 -1.73 4.19 -27.20
CA VAL A 6 -0.63 4.75 -28.00
C VAL A 6 -0.73 6.28 -28.11
N ARG A 7 -1.94 6.82 -28.28
CA ARG A 7 -2.16 8.27 -28.27
C ARG A 7 -1.85 8.90 -26.91
N LYS A 8 -2.31 8.28 -25.81
CA LYS A 8 -2.03 8.77 -24.45
C LYS A 8 -0.54 8.70 -24.09
N THR A 9 0.13 7.59 -24.41
CA THR A 9 1.58 7.46 -24.19
C THR A 9 2.36 8.49 -25.00
N ARG A 10 1.93 8.79 -26.22
CA ARG A 10 2.50 9.87 -27.03
C ARG A 10 2.27 11.25 -26.41
N LEU A 11 1.07 11.55 -25.90
CA LEU A 11 0.76 12.80 -25.20
C LEU A 11 1.61 12.98 -23.93
N ILE A 12 1.88 11.91 -23.18
CA ILE A 12 2.78 11.94 -22.01
C ILE A 12 4.21 12.35 -22.41
N ILE A 13 4.68 11.93 -23.58
CA ILE A 13 6.04 12.21 -24.08
C ILE A 13 6.12 13.61 -24.72
N GLU A 14 5.06 14.05 -25.40
CA GLU A 14 4.98 15.37 -26.04
C GLU A 14 4.84 16.51 -25.01
N ASP A 15 4.15 16.26 -23.89
CA ASP A 15 3.97 17.24 -22.82
C ASP A 15 5.22 17.39 -21.96
N GLU A 16 5.89 18.55 -22.08
CA GLU A 16 7.09 18.87 -21.28
C GLU A 16 6.87 18.76 -19.77
N THR A 17 5.70 19.15 -19.27
CA THR A 17 5.41 19.11 -17.83
C THR A 17 5.25 17.69 -17.32
N LEU A 18 4.42 16.87 -17.98
CA LEU A 18 4.23 15.47 -17.63
C LEU A 18 5.52 14.67 -17.84
N ARG A 19 6.24 14.90 -18.94
CA ARG A 19 7.53 14.29 -19.22
C ARG A 19 8.53 14.57 -18.11
N ASN A 20 8.68 15.81 -17.67
CA ASN A 20 9.63 16.16 -16.61
C ASN A 20 9.25 15.49 -15.27
N ARG A 21 7.96 15.39 -14.95
CA ARG A 21 7.48 14.66 -13.76
C ARG A 21 7.76 13.17 -13.84
N VAL A 22 7.52 12.54 -14.99
CA VAL A 22 7.81 11.11 -15.21
C VAL A 22 9.31 10.84 -15.18
N LEU A 23 10.13 11.69 -15.82
CA LEU A 23 11.58 11.60 -15.77
C LEU A 23 12.13 11.78 -14.35
N PHE A 24 11.53 12.68 -13.56
CA PHE A 24 11.87 12.84 -12.15
C PHE A 24 11.57 11.57 -11.35
N VAL A 25 10.39 10.96 -11.56
CA VAL A 25 10.02 9.68 -10.93
C VAL A 25 11.04 8.60 -11.31
N LEU A 26 11.36 8.44 -12.60
CA LEU A 26 12.33 7.45 -13.08
C LEU A 26 13.72 7.69 -12.48
N GLY A 27 14.20 8.93 -12.45
CA GLY A 27 15.46 9.30 -11.83
C GLY A 27 15.50 8.97 -10.33
N ALA A 28 14.43 9.30 -9.61
CA ALA A 28 14.30 8.98 -8.19
C ALA A 28 14.27 7.46 -7.93
N LEU A 29 13.61 6.68 -8.80
CA LEU A 29 13.61 5.21 -8.71
C LEU A 29 14.97 4.59 -9.02
N ILE A 30 15.74 5.17 -9.93
CA ILE A 30 17.13 4.76 -10.19
C ILE A 30 17.99 5.01 -8.94
N VAL A 31 17.89 6.20 -8.33
CA VAL A 31 18.60 6.52 -7.09
C VAL A 31 18.21 5.55 -5.97
N PHE A 32 16.92 5.30 -5.78
CA PHE A 32 16.44 4.29 -4.83
C PHE A 32 17.08 2.91 -5.09
N ARG A 33 17.17 2.48 -6.36
CA ARG A 33 17.73 1.17 -6.69
C ARG A 33 19.23 1.08 -6.42
N ILE A 34 19.98 2.14 -6.71
CA ILE A 34 21.41 2.23 -6.38
C ILE A 34 21.60 2.10 -4.88
N LEU A 35 20.81 2.81 -4.08
CA LEU A 35 20.89 2.77 -2.62
C LEU A 35 20.52 1.40 -2.04
N ALA A 36 19.53 0.72 -2.63
CA ALA A 36 19.15 -0.65 -2.26
C ALA A 36 20.21 -1.71 -2.63
N ALA A 37 21.17 -1.36 -3.49
CA ALA A 37 22.28 -2.24 -3.86
C ALA A 37 23.51 -2.09 -2.94
N ILE A 38 23.56 -1.08 -2.06
CA ILE A 38 24.69 -0.86 -1.15
C ILE A 38 24.49 -1.71 0.11
N PRO A 39 25.28 -2.79 0.31
CA PRO A 39 25.16 -3.64 1.49
C PRO A 39 25.78 -2.97 2.72
N ILE A 40 25.30 -3.35 3.91
CA ILE A 40 25.92 -2.96 5.17
C ILE A 40 27.20 -3.79 5.39
N PRO A 41 28.24 -3.27 6.07
CA PRO A 41 29.43 -4.06 6.35
C PRO A 41 29.15 -5.22 7.32
N GLY A 42 29.68 -6.41 7.03
CA GLY A 42 29.69 -7.56 7.96
C GLY A 42 28.52 -8.54 7.80
N ILE A 43 28.08 -8.83 6.58
CA ILE A 43 26.94 -9.72 6.30
C ILE A 43 27.39 -11.00 5.60
N ASP A 44 26.81 -12.13 6.01
CA ASP A 44 26.84 -13.38 5.24
C ASP A 44 25.59 -13.47 4.34
N ALA A 45 25.78 -13.21 3.04
CA ALA A 45 24.71 -13.24 2.05
C ALA A 45 24.12 -14.65 1.85
N ALA A 46 24.91 -15.71 2.05
CA ALA A 46 24.47 -17.09 1.85
C ALA A 46 23.59 -17.57 3.02
N ALA A 47 23.92 -17.18 4.26
CA ALA A 47 23.07 -17.45 5.43
C ALA A 47 21.72 -16.72 5.33
N LEU A 48 21.73 -15.49 4.81
CA LEU A 48 20.53 -14.68 4.61
C LEU A 48 19.57 -15.29 3.58
N GLU A 49 20.08 -15.76 2.44
CA GLU A 49 19.25 -16.33 1.37
C GLU A 49 18.53 -17.60 1.86
N ASN A 50 19.23 -18.46 2.60
CA ASN A 50 18.65 -19.65 3.22
C ASN A 50 17.60 -19.31 4.30
N TYR A 51 17.83 -18.24 5.07
CA TYR A 51 16.87 -17.79 6.08
C TYR A 51 15.60 -17.20 5.46
N LEU A 52 15.75 -16.45 4.36
CA LEU A 52 14.63 -15.87 3.62
C LEU A 52 13.76 -16.91 2.91
N GLY A 53 14.37 -17.95 2.34
CA GLY A 53 13.64 -19.03 1.67
C GLY A 53 12.72 -19.81 2.61
N ASN A 54 13.07 -19.89 3.89
CA ASN A 54 12.32 -20.65 4.89
C ASN A 54 11.26 -19.84 5.65
N ASN A 55 11.28 -18.50 5.56
CA ASN A 55 10.44 -17.64 6.38
C ASN A 55 9.55 -16.71 5.52
N GLN A 56 8.30 -17.12 5.32
CA GLN A 56 7.30 -16.39 4.52
C GLN A 56 7.08 -14.95 5.00
N PHE A 57 7.20 -14.69 6.30
CA PHE A 57 7.12 -13.36 6.89
C PHE A 57 8.23 -12.43 6.39
N LEU A 58 9.46 -12.94 6.32
CA LEU A 58 10.61 -12.16 5.84
C LEU A 58 10.58 -11.97 4.33
N GLY A 59 10.01 -12.93 3.59
CA GLY A 59 9.71 -12.77 2.17
C GLY A 59 8.76 -11.58 1.91
N LEU A 60 7.71 -11.42 2.72
CA LEU A 60 6.79 -10.27 2.62
C LEU A 60 7.45 -8.94 3.01
N LEU A 61 8.31 -8.94 4.04
CA LEU A 61 9.12 -7.77 4.37
C LEU A 61 10.11 -7.40 3.26
N ASN A 62 10.67 -8.39 2.57
CA ASN A 62 11.56 -8.15 1.43
C ASN A 62 10.83 -7.46 0.27
N ILE A 63 9.57 -7.82 0.02
CA ILE A 63 8.71 -7.13 -0.95
C ILE A 63 8.53 -5.66 -0.56
N PHE A 64 8.20 -5.37 0.71
CA PHE A 64 7.98 -3.99 1.17
C PHE A 64 9.25 -3.13 1.24
N SER A 65 10.41 -3.75 1.44
CA SER A 65 11.71 -3.09 1.38
C SER A 65 12.27 -2.98 -0.06
N GLY A 66 11.57 -3.53 -1.05
CA GLY A 66 11.95 -3.50 -2.45
C GLY A 66 13.22 -4.27 -2.78
N GLY A 67 13.40 -5.42 -2.13
CA GLY A 67 14.59 -6.26 -2.25
C GLY A 67 15.74 -5.82 -1.34
N GLY A 68 15.59 -4.70 -0.61
CA GLY A 68 16.61 -4.18 0.29
C GLY A 68 16.93 -5.10 1.46
N PHE A 69 15.98 -5.96 1.85
CA PHE A 69 16.19 -6.98 2.88
C PHE A 69 16.99 -8.18 2.36
N SER A 70 16.77 -8.63 1.11
CA SER A 70 17.54 -9.73 0.50
C SER A 70 19.01 -9.42 0.25
N THR A 71 19.38 -8.14 0.18
CA THR A 71 20.78 -7.70 0.10
C THR A 71 21.29 -7.13 1.41
N LEU A 72 20.46 -7.12 2.47
CA LEU A 72 20.71 -6.42 3.74
C LEU A 72 21.38 -5.05 3.52
N SER A 73 20.77 -4.29 2.62
CA SER A 73 21.25 -2.98 2.24
C SER A 73 21.03 -1.95 3.34
N ILE A 74 21.61 -0.76 3.16
CA ILE A 74 21.30 0.44 3.96
C ILE A 74 19.78 0.70 4.02
N MET A 75 19.03 0.16 3.05
CA MET A 75 17.60 0.28 2.87
C MET A 75 16.79 -0.94 3.34
N MET A 76 17.36 -1.80 4.20
CA MET A 76 16.75 -3.05 4.64
C MET A 76 15.29 -2.94 5.11
N ILE A 77 14.93 -1.84 5.77
CA ILE A 77 13.59 -1.63 6.37
C ILE A 77 12.68 -0.82 5.42
N GLY A 78 13.24 -0.23 4.36
CA GLY A 78 12.49 0.45 3.31
C GLY A 78 11.60 1.58 3.83
N VAL A 79 10.37 1.62 3.29
CA VAL A 79 9.34 2.59 3.67
C VAL A 79 8.50 2.17 4.88
N SER A 80 8.75 0.99 5.48
CA SER A 80 7.89 0.46 6.54
C SER A 80 7.71 1.37 7.75
N PRO A 81 8.74 2.07 8.28
CA PRO A 81 8.58 2.91 9.47
C PRO A 81 7.63 4.07 9.20
N TYR A 82 7.68 4.62 7.99
CA TYR A 82 6.81 5.71 7.55
C TYR A 82 5.37 5.25 7.34
N ILE A 83 5.18 4.05 6.78
CA ILE A 83 3.85 3.44 6.64
C ILE A 83 3.24 3.23 8.02
N THR A 84 4.00 2.64 8.95
CA THR A 84 3.56 2.46 10.34
C THR A 84 3.21 3.79 11.00
N ALA A 85 4.05 4.82 10.84
CA ALA A 85 3.77 6.16 11.37
C ALA A 85 2.48 6.76 10.80
N SER A 86 2.29 6.65 9.48
CA SER A 86 1.10 7.16 8.78
C SER A 86 -0.16 6.42 9.22
N ILE A 87 -0.08 5.11 9.46
CA ILE A 87 -1.19 4.31 10.01
C ILE A 87 -1.54 4.79 11.41
N ILE A 88 -0.55 4.97 12.29
CA ILE A 88 -0.79 5.47 13.65
C ILE A 88 -1.47 6.84 13.59
N MET A 89 -0.99 7.75 12.75
CA MET A 89 -1.59 9.06 12.58
C MET A 89 -3.04 8.97 12.05
N GLN A 90 -3.32 8.06 11.13
CA GLN A 90 -4.66 7.86 10.59
C GLN A 90 -5.60 7.24 11.64
N LEU A 91 -5.13 6.32 12.47
CA LEU A 91 -5.86 5.80 13.64
C LEU A 91 -6.15 6.91 14.66
N MET A 92 -5.17 7.79 14.88
CA MET A 92 -5.31 8.92 15.80
C MET A 92 -6.38 9.94 15.39
N THR A 93 -6.77 10.02 14.11
CA THR A 93 -7.91 10.86 13.69
C THR A 93 -9.25 10.40 14.25
N VAL A 94 -9.39 9.12 14.61
CA VAL A 94 -10.62 8.60 15.23
C VAL A 94 -10.62 8.86 16.73
N LEU A 95 -9.44 8.81 17.35
CA LEU A 95 -9.27 9.05 18.79
C LEU A 95 -9.28 10.55 19.14
N SER A 96 -8.87 11.42 18.21
CA SER A 96 -8.74 12.86 18.45
C SER A 96 -9.53 13.68 17.43
N PRO A 97 -10.57 14.42 17.86
CA PRO A 97 -11.34 15.29 16.97
C PRO A 97 -10.50 16.44 16.41
N LYS A 98 -9.44 16.87 17.11
CA LYS A 98 -8.52 17.90 16.61
C LYS A 98 -7.73 17.42 15.39
N LEU A 99 -7.26 16.17 15.41
CA LEU A 99 -6.55 15.58 14.27
C LEU A 99 -7.49 15.30 13.09
N LYS A 100 -8.75 14.95 13.38
CA LYS A 100 -9.80 14.84 12.36
C LYS A 100 -10.06 16.17 11.66
N ALA A 101 -10.27 17.25 12.43
CA ALA A 101 -10.46 18.59 11.89
C ALA A 101 -9.24 19.06 11.08
N LEU A 102 -8.03 18.80 11.57
CA LEU A 102 -6.80 19.09 10.84
C LEU A 102 -6.76 18.38 9.47
N TYR A 103 -7.09 17.10 9.41
CA TYR A 103 -7.00 16.31 8.18
C TYR A 103 -8.11 16.67 7.16
N GLN A 104 -9.31 17.01 7.64
CA GLN A 104 -10.49 17.15 6.78
C GLN A 104 -10.99 18.58 6.60
N GLU A 105 -10.88 19.45 7.60
CA GLU A 105 -11.46 20.80 7.58
C GLU A 105 -10.47 21.89 7.16
N GLU A 106 -9.18 21.75 7.50
CA GLU A 106 -8.12 22.73 7.20
C GLU A 106 -7.58 22.67 5.75
N GLY A 107 -8.13 21.78 4.91
CA GLY A 107 -7.73 21.64 3.51
C GLY A 107 -6.27 21.19 3.34
N ASP A 108 -5.58 21.72 2.32
CA ASP A 108 -4.22 21.29 1.97
C ASP A 108 -3.18 21.63 3.04
N ALA A 109 -3.30 22.79 3.69
CA ALA A 109 -2.40 23.20 4.78
C ALA A 109 -2.51 22.25 5.99
N GLY A 110 -3.72 21.82 6.33
CA GLY A 110 -3.96 20.82 7.37
C GLY A 110 -3.36 19.46 7.03
N ARG A 111 -3.53 19.02 5.78
CA ARG A 111 -2.90 17.77 5.28
C ARG A 111 -1.37 17.82 5.37
N GLN A 112 -0.74 18.95 5.02
CA GLN A 112 0.71 19.09 5.15
C GLN A 112 1.18 18.96 6.60
N ARG A 113 0.46 19.57 7.57
CA ARG A 113 0.75 19.41 9.00
C ARG A 113 0.55 17.97 9.48
N PHE A 114 -0.48 17.30 9.00
CA PHE A 114 -0.71 15.87 9.29
C PHE A 114 0.46 15.00 8.79
N MET A 115 0.98 15.29 7.60
CA MET A 115 2.17 14.62 7.08
C MET A 115 3.42 14.96 7.90
N GLN A 116 3.56 16.20 8.40
CA GLN A 116 4.67 16.60 9.25
C GLN A 116 4.70 15.81 10.58
N TYR A 117 3.54 15.59 11.21
CA TYR A 117 3.47 14.73 12.39
C TYR A 117 3.81 13.27 12.09
N SER A 118 3.36 12.76 10.93
CA SER A 118 3.74 11.42 10.47
C SER A 118 5.26 11.30 10.28
N ARG A 119 5.92 12.33 9.73
CA ARG A 119 7.38 12.40 9.61
C ARG A 119 8.08 12.38 10.97
N TYR A 120 7.62 13.16 11.94
CA TYR A 120 8.20 13.17 13.27
C TYR A 120 8.06 11.83 14.00
N LEU A 121 6.96 11.12 13.78
CA LEU A 121 6.77 9.79 14.33
C LEU A 121 7.61 8.71 13.62
N THR A 122 7.92 8.92 12.34
CA THR A 122 8.74 8.00 11.54
C THR A 122 10.16 7.88 12.08
N VAL A 123 10.76 8.97 12.54
CA VAL A 123 12.15 8.99 13.04
C VAL A 123 12.38 8.00 14.18
N PRO A 124 11.70 8.08 15.33
CA PRO A 124 11.91 7.13 16.43
C PRO A 124 11.51 5.70 16.03
N LEU A 125 10.48 5.52 15.21
CA LEU A 125 10.08 4.20 14.72
C LEU A 125 11.16 3.56 13.83
N ALA A 126 11.84 4.35 12.99
CA ALA A 126 12.94 3.86 12.17
C ALA A 126 14.10 3.35 13.03
N PHE A 127 14.46 4.07 14.10
CA PHE A 127 15.49 3.62 15.05
C PHE A 127 15.10 2.33 15.78
N ILE A 128 13.86 2.25 16.27
CA ILE A 128 13.36 1.08 16.99
C ILE A 128 13.30 -0.15 16.06
N GLN A 129 12.78 0.02 14.83
CA GLN A 129 12.73 -1.05 13.84
C GLN A 129 14.14 -1.47 13.39
N ALA A 130 15.05 -0.52 13.14
CA ALA A 130 16.45 -0.80 12.81
C ALA A 130 17.15 -1.64 13.86
N PHE A 131 17.01 -1.25 15.13
CA PHE A 131 17.56 -1.99 16.25
C PHE A 131 16.94 -3.39 16.39
N GLY A 132 15.61 -3.49 16.33
CA GLY A 132 14.90 -4.75 16.46
C GLY A 132 15.26 -5.76 15.37
N PHE A 133 15.33 -5.32 14.11
CA PHE A 133 15.71 -6.18 13.01
C PHE A 133 17.16 -6.63 13.06
N LEU A 134 18.10 -5.74 13.41
CA LEU A 134 19.50 -6.12 13.54
C LEU A 134 19.72 -7.17 14.62
N ILE A 135 19.06 -7.03 15.78
CA ILE A 135 19.17 -8.05 16.84
C ILE A 135 18.56 -9.37 16.39
N LEU A 136 17.40 -9.34 15.73
CA LEU A 136 16.78 -10.54 15.19
C LEU A 136 17.74 -11.25 14.22
N LEU A 137 18.42 -10.52 13.32
CA LEU A 137 19.37 -11.10 12.39
C LEU A 137 20.64 -11.65 13.07
N GLN A 138 21.14 -10.98 14.11
CA GLN A 138 22.26 -11.47 14.91
C GLN A 138 21.92 -12.76 15.65
N GLN A 139 20.73 -12.82 16.25
CA GLN A 139 20.23 -13.99 16.97
C GLN A 139 20.07 -15.22 16.07
N ASN A 140 19.72 -15.00 14.80
CA ASN A 140 19.61 -16.08 13.80
C ASN A 140 20.94 -16.40 13.10
N GLY A 141 22.06 -15.81 13.55
CA GLY A 141 23.41 -16.11 13.04
C GLY A 141 23.72 -15.57 11.63
N ILE A 142 22.87 -14.68 11.10
CA ILE A 142 23.00 -14.10 9.75
C ILE A 142 24.00 -12.94 9.75
N VAL A 143 24.02 -12.21 10.86
CA VAL A 143 24.98 -11.14 11.12
C VAL A 143 25.87 -11.60 12.27
N PRO A 144 27.20 -11.49 12.17
CA PRO A 144 28.11 -11.76 13.28
C PRO A 144 27.71 -10.93 14.50
N GLN A 145 28.07 -11.38 15.71
CA GLN A 145 27.89 -10.55 16.90
C GLN A 145 28.70 -9.26 16.75
N LEU A 146 28.00 -8.16 16.42
CA LEU A 146 28.59 -6.84 16.29
C LEU A 146 28.83 -6.31 17.70
N GLY A 147 30.02 -5.77 17.97
CA GLY A 147 30.25 -4.98 19.18
C GLY A 147 29.28 -3.80 19.26
N VAL A 148 29.02 -3.30 20.47
CA VAL A 148 28.02 -2.22 20.74
C VAL A 148 28.19 -1.03 19.81
N LEU A 149 29.44 -0.63 19.52
CA LEU A 149 29.75 0.48 18.61
C LEU A 149 29.28 0.19 17.18
N HIS A 150 29.61 -0.98 16.63
CA HIS A 150 29.19 -1.38 15.28
C HIS A 150 27.67 -1.56 15.16
N LEU A 151 27.02 -2.07 16.22
CA LEU A 151 25.57 -2.17 16.27
C LEU A 151 24.94 -0.78 16.19
N LEU A 152 25.39 0.18 17.00
CA LEU A 152 24.87 1.55 16.95
C LEU A 152 25.13 2.20 15.60
N THR A 153 26.34 2.06 15.03
CA THR A 153 26.63 2.59 13.69
C THR A 153 25.68 2.03 12.64
N ASN A 154 25.44 0.72 12.62
CA ASN A 154 24.53 0.08 11.67
C ASN A 154 23.07 0.54 11.88
N VAL A 155 22.63 0.69 13.13
CA VAL A 155 21.31 1.26 13.44
C VAL A 155 21.15 2.67 12.86
N PHE A 156 22.14 3.54 13.05
CA PHE A 156 22.13 4.90 12.50
C PHE A 156 22.12 4.90 10.96
N VAL A 157 22.92 4.03 10.34
CA VAL A 157 22.97 3.90 8.87
C VAL A 157 21.62 3.44 8.31
N ILE A 158 21.01 2.41 8.90
CA ILE A 158 19.69 1.91 8.46
C ILE A 158 18.59 2.94 8.70
N ALA A 159 18.58 3.60 9.86
CA ALA A 159 17.59 4.62 10.16
C ALA A 159 17.73 5.83 9.21
N ALA A 160 18.96 6.27 8.92
CA ALA A 160 19.22 7.31 7.95
C ALA A 160 18.79 6.91 6.53
N GLY A 161 19.03 5.65 6.14
CA GLY A 161 18.55 5.07 4.89
C GLY A 161 17.02 5.14 4.77
N ALA A 162 16.30 4.66 5.78
CA ALA A 162 14.84 4.70 5.80
C ALA A 162 14.27 6.13 5.72
N LEU A 163 14.89 7.09 6.41
CA LEU A 163 14.51 8.51 6.33
C LEU A 163 14.80 9.10 4.95
N LEU A 164 15.89 8.70 4.31
CA LEU A 164 16.23 9.12 2.97
C LEU A 164 15.25 8.56 1.93
N ILE A 165 14.79 7.31 2.06
CA ILE A 165 13.72 6.76 1.21
C ILE A 165 12.43 7.54 1.41
N MET A 166 12.05 7.79 2.65
CA MET A 166 10.85 8.54 2.97
C MET A 166 10.89 9.91 2.30
N TRP A 167 12.03 10.61 2.39
CA TRP A 167 12.24 11.89 1.73
C TRP A 167 12.14 11.77 0.19
N ILE A 168 12.76 10.76 -0.43
CA ILE A 168 12.59 10.50 -1.87
C ILE A 168 11.12 10.25 -2.23
N GLY A 169 10.38 9.50 -1.41
CA GLY A 169 8.96 9.23 -1.60
C GLY A 169 8.10 10.50 -1.53
N GLU A 170 8.43 11.42 -0.63
CA GLU A 170 7.77 12.74 -0.56
C GLU A 170 8.09 13.58 -1.80
N LEU A 171 9.35 13.62 -2.22
CA LEU A 171 9.75 14.32 -3.45
C LEU A 171 9.03 13.78 -4.69
N ILE A 172 8.88 12.47 -4.81
CA ILE A 172 8.11 11.85 -5.91
C ILE A 172 6.63 12.27 -5.83
N THR A 173 6.09 12.43 -4.63
CA THR A 173 4.68 12.86 -4.45
C THR A 173 4.49 14.33 -4.80
N GLU A 174 5.47 15.18 -4.52
CA GLU A 174 5.41 16.63 -4.77
C GLU A 174 5.73 16.98 -6.24
N TYR A 175 6.82 16.43 -6.78
CA TYR A 175 7.33 16.77 -8.11
C TYR A 175 7.03 15.71 -9.19
N GLY A 176 6.58 14.51 -8.80
CA GLY A 176 6.30 13.41 -9.71
C GLY A 176 4.82 13.27 -10.07
N VAL A 177 4.45 12.04 -10.44
CA VAL A 177 3.06 11.65 -10.69
C VAL A 177 2.71 10.44 -9.83
N GLY A 178 1.68 10.55 -8.99
CA GLY A 178 1.24 9.44 -8.14
C GLY A 178 1.50 9.66 -6.66
N ASN A 179 1.48 8.57 -5.89
CA ASN A 179 1.94 8.54 -4.51
C ASN A 179 3.34 7.91 -4.50
N GLY A 180 4.34 8.66 -4.06
CA GLY A 180 5.73 8.23 -4.12
C GLY A 180 6.04 7.01 -3.27
N VAL A 181 5.40 6.84 -2.12
CA VAL A 181 5.58 5.68 -1.24
C VAL A 181 5.07 4.41 -1.94
N SER A 182 3.90 4.51 -2.58
CA SER A 182 3.33 3.42 -3.37
C SER A 182 4.19 3.07 -4.58
N LEU A 183 4.78 4.07 -5.24
CA LEU A 183 5.69 3.88 -6.37
C LEU A 183 7.02 3.23 -5.95
N ILE A 184 7.56 3.55 -4.78
CA ILE A 184 8.76 2.90 -4.24
C ILE A 184 8.49 1.42 -3.97
N ILE A 185 7.34 1.09 -3.35
CA ILE A 185 6.93 -0.31 -3.15
C ILE A 185 6.77 -1.01 -4.50
N PHE A 186 6.07 -0.39 -5.45
CA PHE A 186 5.89 -0.93 -6.79
C PHE A 186 7.23 -1.21 -7.48
N ALA A 187 8.16 -0.25 -7.47
CA ALA A 187 9.47 -0.41 -8.06
C ALA A 187 10.27 -1.54 -7.40
N GLY A 188 10.14 -1.66 -6.08
CA GLY A 188 10.72 -2.74 -5.29
C GLY A 188 10.23 -4.13 -5.69
N ILE A 189 8.92 -4.28 -5.88
CA ILE A 189 8.31 -5.54 -6.31
C ILE A 189 8.72 -5.88 -7.75
N VAL A 190 8.59 -4.92 -8.66
CA VAL A 190 8.87 -5.11 -10.09
C VAL A 190 10.34 -5.42 -10.33
N ALA A 191 11.25 -4.87 -9.52
CA ALA A 191 12.68 -5.19 -9.59
C ALA A 191 13.03 -6.65 -9.29
N GLY A 192 12.17 -7.38 -8.55
CA GLY A 192 12.33 -8.82 -8.28
C GLY A 192 11.73 -9.75 -9.35
N ILE A 193 10.93 -9.20 -10.28
CA ILE A 193 10.30 -10.01 -11.34
C ILE A 193 11.35 -10.59 -12.31
N PRO A 194 12.36 -9.84 -12.79
CA PRO A 194 13.35 -10.40 -13.71
C PRO A 194 14.12 -11.59 -13.14
N SER A 195 14.52 -11.54 -11.86
CA SER A 195 15.26 -12.64 -11.23
C SER A 195 14.39 -13.87 -11.03
N THR A 196 13.13 -13.69 -10.63
CA THR A 196 12.19 -14.81 -10.49
C THR A 196 11.87 -15.43 -11.86
N LEU A 197 11.67 -14.63 -12.91
CA LEU A 197 11.50 -15.14 -14.28
C LEU A 197 12.74 -15.88 -14.78
N ALA A 198 13.94 -15.36 -14.53
CA ALA A 198 15.18 -16.04 -14.89
C ALA A 198 15.27 -17.40 -14.19
N GLN A 199 15.05 -17.45 -12.87
CA GLN A 199 15.03 -18.69 -12.11
C GLN A 199 13.98 -19.68 -12.63
N LEU A 200 12.79 -19.21 -12.99
CA LEU A 200 11.73 -20.04 -13.57
C LEU A 200 12.12 -20.62 -14.94
N VAL A 201 12.81 -19.84 -15.77
CA VAL A 201 13.28 -20.29 -17.08
C VAL A 201 14.44 -21.29 -16.95
N PHE A 202 15.36 -21.07 -16.00
CA PHE A 202 16.51 -21.97 -15.78
C PHE A 202 16.14 -23.25 -15.03
N ALA A 203 15.16 -23.20 -14.13
CA ALA A 203 14.63 -24.36 -13.40
C ALA A 203 13.46 -25.04 -14.12
N PHE A 204 13.22 -24.70 -15.39
CA PHE A 204 12.10 -25.21 -16.17
C PHE A 204 12.24 -26.72 -16.39
N ASP A 205 11.34 -27.47 -15.75
CA ASP A 205 11.15 -28.90 -15.96
C ASP A 205 9.75 -29.14 -16.55
N VAL A 206 9.65 -30.05 -17.52
CA VAL A 206 8.39 -30.46 -18.17
C VAL A 206 7.41 -31.03 -17.14
N ALA A 207 7.90 -31.58 -16.03
CA ALA A 207 7.08 -32.04 -14.91
C ALA A 207 6.33 -30.90 -14.17
N GLN A 208 6.84 -29.66 -14.21
CA GLN A 208 6.23 -28.49 -13.53
C GLN A 208 5.32 -27.64 -14.44
N LEU A 209 5.12 -28.06 -15.69
CA LEU A 209 4.29 -27.36 -16.67
C LEU A 209 2.83 -27.13 -16.20
N PRO A 210 2.14 -28.10 -15.58
CA PRO A 210 0.79 -27.89 -15.03
C PRO A 210 0.74 -26.81 -13.96
N THR A 211 1.80 -26.75 -13.14
CA THR A 211 1.95 -25.76 -12.06
C THR A 211 2.15 -24.35 -12.61
N TYR A 212 2.99 -24.18 -13.63
CA TYR A 212 3.21 -22.87 -14.26
C TYR A 212 1.97 -22.35 -14.98
N LEU A 213 1.23 -23.24 -15.66
CA LEU A 213 -0.05 -22.90 -16.27
C LEU A 213 -1.10 -22.50 -15.20
N GLY A 214 -1.15 -23.23 -14.08
CA GLY A 214 -2.00 -22.88 -12.95
C GLY A 214 -1.67 -21.52 -12.35
N PHE A 215 -0.37 -21.20 -12.19
CA PHE A 215 0.08 -19.90 -11.73
C PHE A 215 -0.28 -18.77 -12.70
N ALA A 216 -0.03 -18.96 -13.99
CA ALA A 216 -0.37 -17.97 -15.01
C ALA A 216 -1.88 -17.70 -15.06
N ALA A 217 -2.70 -18.75 -15.00
CA ALA A 217 -4.15 -18.63 -14.94
C ALA A 217 -4.62 -17.89 -13.67
N ALA A 218 -4.04 -18.23 -12.51
CA ALA A 218 -4.34 -17.55 -11.25
C ALA A 218 -3.92 -16.07 -11.28
N ALA A 219 -2.75 -15.74 -11.81
CA ALA A 219 -2.27 -14.38 -11.95
C ALA A 219 -3.19 -13.54 -12.85
N ILE A 220 -3.65 -14.10 -13.98
CA ILE A 220 -4.63 -13.45 -14.86
C ILE A 220 -5.97 -13.25 -14.14
N ALA A 221 -6.47 -14.28 -13.45
CA ALA A 221 -7.73 -14.21 -12.71
C ALA A 221 -7.70 -13.16 -11.59
N ILE A 222 -6.61 -13.11 -10.82
CA ILE A 222 -6.39 -12.10 -9.77
C ILE A 222 -6.33 -10.71 -10.39
N THR A 223 -5.55 -10.53 -11.46
CA THR A 223 -5.41 -9.23 -12.15
C THR A 223 -6.78 -8.75 -12.66
N ALA A 224 -7.53 -9.62 -13.35
CA ALA A 224 -8.85 -9.30 -13.85
C ALA A 224 -9.83 -8.95 -12.73
N GLY A 225 -9.80 -9.71 -11.62
CA GLY A 225 -10.61 -9.43 -10.43
C GLY A 225 -10.30 -8.05 -9.84
N VAL A 226 -9.02 -7.71 -9.66
CA VAL A 226 -8.58 -6.41 -9.13
C VAL A 226 -9.01 -5.27 -10.05
N VAL A 227 -8.81 -5.40 -11.36
CA VAL A 227 -9.20 -4.35 -12.32
C VAL A 227 -10.71 -4.15 -12.28
N PHE A 228 -11.49 -5.24 -12.33
CA PHE A 228 -12.94 -5.19 -12.30
C PHE A 228 -13.49 -4.46 -11.06
N ILE A 229 -12.99 -4.78 -9.87
CA ILE A 229 -13.47 -4.13 -8.63
C ILE A 229 -12.96 -2.69 -8.48
N THR A 230 -11.77 -2.39 -8.99
CA THR A 230 -11.14 -1.07 -8.86
C THR A 230 -11.70 -0.05 -9.85
N GLU A 231 -12.23 -0.51 -10.99
CA GLU A 231 -12.94 0.33 -11.96
C GLU A 231 -14.45 0.38 -11.72
N ALA A 232 -15.01 -0.59 -10.99
CA ALA A 232 -16.42 -0.56 -10.64
C ALA A 232 -16.78 0.72 -9.86
N GLU A 233 -17.77 1.46 -10.36
CA GLU A 233 -18.33 2.63 -9.70
C GLU A 233 -19.86 2.63 -9.72
N ARG A 234 -20.44 3.20 -8.68
CA ARG A 234 -21.86 3.49 -8.58
C ARG A 234 -22.07 4.98 -8.86
N PRO A 235 -22.66 5.34 -10.01
CA PRO A 235 -22.99 6.72 -10.30
C PRO A 235 -24.21 7.16 -9.47
N ILE A 236 -24.08 8.26 -8.72
CA ILE A 236 -25.20 8.89 -8.02
C ILE A 236 -25.59 10.16 -8.78
N PRO A 237 -26.82 10.28 -9.31
CA PRO A 237 -27.22 11.47 -10.07
C PRO A 237 -27.23 12.70 -9.16
N VAL A 238 -26.63 13.78 -9.63
CA VAL A 238 -26.59 15.08 -8.96
C VAL A 238 -27.06 16.14 -9.95
N THR A 239 -27.95 17.01 -9.50
CA THR A 239 -28.45 18.14 -10.29
C THR A 239 -27.98 19.44 -9.67
N TYR A 240 -27.40 20.32 -10.49
CA TYR A 240 -27.09 21.68 -10.06
C TYR A 240 -28.35 22.54 -10.08
N ALA A 241 -28.52 23.36 -9.04
CA ALA A 241 -29.64 24.28 -8.91
C ALA A 241 -29.74 25.19 -10.14
N ARG A 242 -30.96 25.26 -10.69
CA ARG A 242 -31.30 26.08 -11.84
C ARG A 242 -31.38 27.54 -11.42
N ARG A 243 -30.81 28.44 -12.21
CA ARG A 243 -31.02 29.89 -12.05
C ARG A 243 -32.16 30.29 -12.98
N VAL A 244 -33.35 30.50 -12.44
CA VAL A 244 -34.50 30.99 -13.22
C VAL A 244 -34.39 32.51 -13.31
N ARG A 245 -34.35 33.07 -14.54
CA ARG A 245 -34.38 34.51 -14.78
C ARG A 245 -35.46 34.81 -15.82
N GLY A 246 -36.58 35.39 -15.38
CA GLY A 246 -37.77 35.61 -16.22
C GLY A 246 -38.43 34.29 -16.65
N MET A 247 -38.86 34.18 -17.91
CA MET A 247 -39.48 32.97 -18.48
C MET A 247 -38.47 31.94 -19.02
N LYS A 248 -37.15 32.21 -18.96
CA LYS A 248 -36.13 31.30 -19.48
C LYS A 248 -35.50 30.52 -18.32
N VAL A 249 -35.67 29.20 -18.35
CA VAL A 249 -34.97 28.26 -17.48
C VAL A 249 -33.60 28.00 -18.13
N LEU A 250 -32.56 28.66 -17.62
CA LEU A 250 -31.17 28.38 -17.98
C LEU A 250 -30.55 27.47 -16.91
N GLY A 251 -30.11 26.29 -17.32
CA GLY A 251 -29.35 25.37 -16.48
C GLY A 251 -30.11 24.15 -15.97
N GLY A 252 -29.43 23.40 -15.09
CA GLY A 252 -29.82 22.06 -14.65
C GLY A 252 -29.16 20.97 -15.49
N ILE A 253 -27.83 21.06 -15.65
CA ILE A 253 -27.05 19.94 -16.17
C ILE A 253 -27.11 18.84 -15.12
N SER A 254 -27.71 17.70 -15.48
CA SER A 254 -27.61 16.48 -14.67
C SER A 254 -26.22 15.93 -14.84
N THR A 255 -25.47 15.86 -13.74
CA THR A 255 -24.21 15.12 -13.66
C THR A 255 -24.40 13.92 -12.75
N TYR A 256 -23.33 13.17 -12.52
CA TYR A 256 -23.30 12.15 -11.49
C TYR A 256 -22.05 12.30 -10.62
N LEU A 257 -22.18 11.92 -9.35
CA LEU A 257 -21.08 11.74 -8.42
C LEU A 257 -20.64 10.26 -8.50
N PRO A 258 -19.45 9.94 -9.02
CA PRO A 258 -18.95 8.56 -9.05
C PRO A 258 -18.54 8.13 -7.64
N ILE A 259 -19.19 7.09 -7.10
CA ILE A 259 -18.72 6.39 -5.90
C ILE A 259 -18.15 5.03 -6.31
N ARG A 260 -16.82 4.90 -6.32
CA ARG A 260 -16.11 3.65 -6.60
C ARG A 260 -16.42 2.59 -5.56
N VAL A 261 -16.38 1.32 -5.98
CA VAL A 261 -16.57 0.17 -5.07
C VAL A 261 -15.37 0.01 -4.15
N ASN A 262 -14.16 0.12 -4.69
CA ASN A 262 -12.94 0.25 -3.91
C ASN A 262 -12.44 1.71 -3.90
N GLN A 263 -12.90 2.48 -2.92
CA GLN A 263 -12.37 3.84 -2.69
C GLN A 263 -11.00 3.85 -2.01
N SER A 264 -10.66 2.76 -1.31
CA SER A 264 -9.49 2.69 -0.44
C SER A 264 -8.20 2.34 -1.18
N GLY A 265 -8.30 1.91 -2.44
CA GLY A 265 -7.16 1.47 -3.23
C GLY A 265 -6.45 0.29 -2.57
N VAL A 266 -5.13 0.39 -2.42
CA VAL A 266 -4.25 -0.64 -1.83
C VAL A 266 -4.02 -0.45 -0.33
N MET A 267 -4.32 0.73 0.19
CA MET A 267 -3.93 1.12 1.54
C MET A 267 -4.43 0.13 2.62
N PRO A 268 -5.68 -0.39 2.57
CA PRO A 268 -6.13 -1.38 3.56
C PRO A 268 -5.32 -2.66 3.57
N ILE A 269 -4.87 -3.13 2.39
CA ILE A 269 -4.05 -4.35 2.26
C ILE A 269 -2.70 -4.14 2.94
N ILE A 270 -2.08 -2.98 2.68
CA ILE A 270 -0.80 -2.59 3.28
C ILE A 270 -0.96 -2.45 4.81
N PHE A 271 -2.04 -1.83 5.27
CA PHE A 271 -2.30 -1.61 6.68
C PHE A 271 -2.52 -2.92 7.44
N ALA A 272 -3.32 -3.82 6.87
CA ALA A 272 -3.55 -5.15 7.43
C ALA A 272 -2.24 -5.93 7.57
N LEU A 273 -1.37 -5.87 6.56
CA LEU A 273 -0.04 -6.50 6.61
C LEU A 273 0.83 -5.84 7.69
N SER A 274 0.99 -4.52 7.69
CA SER A 274 1.84 -3.84 8.69
C SER A 274 1.42 -4.13 10.13
N ILE A 275 0.12 -4.21 10.41
CA ILE A 275 -0.38 -4.53 11.75
C ILE A 275 -0.19 -6.00 12.11
N LEU A 276 -0.26 -6.91 11.14
CA LEU A 276 0.03 -8.31 11.38
C LEU A 276 1.54 -8.52 11.62
N LEU A 277 2.39 -7.82 10.86
CA LEU A 277 3.84 -7.95 10.97
C LEU A 277 4.38 -7.47 12.33
N PHE A 278 3.76 -6.45 12.95
CA PHE A 278 4.29 -5.82 14.16
C PHE A 278 4.26 -6.73 15.40
N PRO A 279 3.14 -7.38 15.79
CA PRO A 279 3.11 -8.36 16.87
C PRO A 279 4.00 -9.57 16.56
N GLN A 280 4.06 -10.01 15.31
CA GLN A 280 4.92 -11.14 14.91
C GLN A 280 6.40 -10.82 15.14
N MET A 281 6.83 -9.59 14.84
CA MET A 281 8.18 -9.12 15.12
C MET A 281 8.48 -9.10 16.63
N ILE A 282 7.58 -8.54 17.43
CA ILE A 282 7.72 -8.49 18.90
C ILE A 282 7.75 -9.90 19.50
N ALA A 283 6.86 -10.79 19.04
CA ALA A 283 6.82 -12.18 19.49
C ALA A 283 8.11 -12.92 19.14
N SER A 284 8.65 -12.73 17.92
CA SER A 284 9.91 -13.35 17.51
C SER A 284 11.09 -12.88 18.36
N PHE A 285 11.09 -11.61 18.75
CA PHE A 285 12.10 -11.03 19.65
C PHE A 285 11.97 -11.53 21.09
N LEU A 286 10.74 -11.54 21.64
CA LEU A 286 10.46 -11.96 23.02
C LEU A 286 10.57 -13.47 23.22
N ALA A 287 10.41 -14.27 22.16
CA ALA A 287 10.58 -15.74 22.20
C ALA A 287 12.00 -16.16 22.60
N GLN A 288 12.98 -15.26 22.45
CA GLN A 288 14.37 -15.48 22.84
C GLN A 288 14.74 -14.84 24.19
N SER A 289 13.74 -14.34 24.93
CA SER A 289 13.94 -13.76 26.26
C SER A 289 14.35 -14.83 27.27
N SER A 290 15.22 -14.46 28.21
CA SER A 290 15.65 -15.31 29.33
C SER A 290 14.55 -15.59 30.36
N ILE A 291 13.39 -14.93 30.26
CA ILE A 291 12.23 -15.13 31.13
C ILE A 291 11.31 -16.20 30.50
N PRO A 292 11.17 -17.40 31.11
CA PRO A 292 10.43 -18.52 30.52
C PRO A 292 8.96 -18.24 30.22
N ILE A 293 8.30 -17.44 31.07
CA ILE A 293 6.88 -17.07 30.90
C ILE A 293 6.69 -16.16 29.68
N VAL A 294 7.59 -15.20 29.49
CA VAL A 294 7.55 -14.27 28.36
C VAL A 294 7.92 -15.00 27.06
N ALA A 295 8.93 -15.86 27.11
CA ALA A 295 9.35 -16.67 25.97
C ALA A 295 8.26 -17.64 25.51
N SER A 296 7.58 -18.34 26.43
CA SER A 296 6.50 -19.28 26.11
C SER A 296 5.25 -18.57 25.58
N ALA A 297 4.85 -17.42 26.15
CA ALA A 297 3.75 -16.62 25.63
C ALA A 297 4.06 -16.09 24.21
N ALA A 298 5.28 -15.60 24.00
CA ALA A 298 5.73 -15.10 22.70
C ALA A 298 5.84 -16.23 21.66
N ALA A 299 6.32 -17.41 22.05
CA ALA A 299 6.38 -18.59 21.20
C ALA A 299 4.98 -19.11 20.82
N ALA A 300 4.00 -19.02 21.73
CA ALA A 300 2.61 -19.37 21.45
C ALA A 300 1.97 -18.41 20.43
N VAL A 301 2.27 -17.12 20.53
CA VAL A 301 1.82 -16.12 19.53
C VAL A 301 2.50 -16.36 18.19
N ALA A 302 3.81 -16.61 18.18
CA ALA A 302 4.58 -16.88 16.96
C ALA A 302 4.12 -18.17 16.26
N SER A 303 3.82 -19.24 17.01
CA SER A 303 3.30 -20.50 16.46
C SER A 303 1.85 -20.40 16.00
N GLY A 304 1.02 -19.60 16.68
CA GLY A 304 -0.33 -19.29 16.21
C GLY A 304 -0.32 -18.53 14.88
N LEU A 305 0.59 -17.56 14.74
CA LEU A 305 0.76 -16.76 13.51
C LEU A 305 1.51 -17.50 12.40
N SER A 306 2.23 -18.59 12.69
CA SER A 306 2.85 -19.42 11.66
C SER A 306 1.84 -20.37 10.99
N ASN A 307 0.70 -20.65 11.63
CA ASN A 307 -0.35 -21.45 11.02
C ASN A 307 -1.02 -20.66 9.89
N THR A 308 -0.86 -21.16 8.66
CA THR A 308 -1.36 -20.55 7.43
C THR A 308 -2.86 -20.23 7.45
N TRP A 309 -3.66 -21.06 8.12
CA TRP A 309 -5.11 -20.86 8.23
C TRP A 309 -5.49 -19.74 9.20
N ILE A 310 -4.81 -19.68 10.34
CA ILE A 310 -5.01 -18.61 11.34
C ILE A 310 -4.51 -17.28 10.76
N TYR A 311 -3.32 -17.30 10.15
CA TYR A 311 -2.75 -16.15 9.45
C TYR A 311 -3.70 -15.64 8.36
N GLY A 312 -4.19 -16.53 7.49
CA GLY A 312 -5.11 -16.18 6.40
C GLY A 312 -6.44 -15.63 6.92
N GLY A 313 -7.03 -16.25 7.94
CA GLY A 313 -8.29 -15.78 8.55
C GLY A 313 -8.14 -14.42 9.23
N LEU A 314 -7.08 -14.21 10.00
CA LEU A 314 -6.78 -12.93 10.62
C LEU A 314 -6.49 -11.86 9.56
N TYR A 315 -5.74 -12.22 8.51
CA TYR A 315 -5.45 -11.33 7.41
C TYR A 315 -6.71 -10.89 6.65
N PHE A 316 -7.62 -11.82 6.35
CA PHE A 316 -8.93 -11.51 5.78
C PHE A 316 -9.72 -10.52 6.65
N LEU A 317 -9.80 -10.81 7.95
CA LEU A 317 -10.55 -9.98 8.89
C LEU A 317 -9.95 -8.58 9.00
N LEU A 318 -8.62 -8.48 9.06
CA LEU A 318 -7.93 -7.20 9.09
C LEU A 318 -8.17 -6.41 7.79
N VAL A 319 -8.02 -7.03 6.62
CA VAL A 319 -8.30 -6.37 5.33
C VAL A 319 -9.75 -5.88 5.27
N PHE A 320 -10.70 -6.71 5.72
CA PHE A 320 -12.12 -6.35 5.76
C PHE A 320 -12.36 -5.13 6.66
N VAL A 321 -11.87 -5.16 7.90
CA VAL A 321 -12.02 -4.06 8.87
C VAL A 321 -11.30 -2.79 8.39
N PHE A 322 -10.08 -2.91 7.87
CA PHE A 322 -9.32 -1.75 7.38
C PHE A 322 -9.91 -1.12 6.14
N THR A 323 -10.58 -1.89 5.29
CA THR A 323 -11.29 -1.33 4.14
C THR A 323 -12.47 -0.47 4.59
N TYR A 324 -13.23 -0.91 5.60
CA TYR A 324 -14.27 -0.10 6.23
C TYR A 324 -13.71 1.14 6.90
N PHE A 325 -12.67 0.95 7.71
CA PHE A 325 -12.03 2.01 8.47
C PHE A 325 -11.48 3.12 7.56
N TYR A 326 -10.70 2.74 6.54
CA TYR A 326 -10.11 3.69 5.61
C TYR A 326 -11.19 4.43 4.79
N THR A 327 -12.21 3.72 4.31
CA THR A 327 -13.31 4.35 3.56
C THR A 327 -14.08 5.34 4.43
N ALA A 328 -14.35 5.02 5.70
CA ALA A 328 -15.08 5.91 6.60
C ALA A 328 -14.31 7.22 6.91
N ILE A 329 -12.98 7.17 6.97
CA ILE A 329 -12.15 8.36 7.23
C ILE A 329 -12.00 9.23 5.98
N THR A 330 -11.82 8.60 4.81
CA THR A 330 -11.56 9.32 3.56
C THR A 330 -12.83 9.85 2.91
N PHE A 331 -13.95 9.13 3.02
CA PHE A 331 -15.25 9.49 2.46
C PHE A 331 -16.27 9.75 3.58
N GLU A 332 -16.18 10.92 4.20
CA GLU A 332 -17.17 11.34 5.19
C GLU A 332 -18.46 11.88 4.50
N PRO A 333 -19.61 11.19 4.64
CA PRO A 333 -20.85 11.57 3.94
C PRO A 333 -21.33 12.98 4.29
N HIS A 334 -21.07 13.42 5.53
CA HIS A 334 -21.47 14.74 6.00
C HIS A 334 -20.75 15.86 5.24
N GLN A 335 -19.44 15.71 5.02
CA GLN A 335 -18.65 16.70 4.28
C GLN A 335 -19.03 16.73 2.80
N ILE A 336 -19.25 15.56 2.19
CA ILE A 336 -19.70 15.48 0.80
C ILE A 336 -21.06 16.16 0.63
N ALA A 337 -22.01 15.90 1.54
CA ALA A 337 -23.32 16.56 1.52
C ALA A 337 -23.21 18.09 1.70
N LYS A 338 -22.36 18.56 2.63
CA LYS A 338 -22.09 19.99 2.84
C LYS A 338 -21.45 20.63 1.61
N ASN A 339 -20.51 19.95 0.95
CA ASN A 339 -19.85 20.44 -0.26
C ASN A 339 -20.82 20.47 -1.45
N LEU A 340 -21.67 19.45 -1.62
CA LEU A 340 -22.75 19.48 -2.61
C LEU A 340 -23.67 20.69 -2.39
N GLN A 341 -24.11 20.91 -1.15
CA GLN A 341 -24.97 22.05 -0.80
C GLN A 341 -24.28 23.40 -1.06
N LYS A 342 -23.01 23.56 -0.66
CA LYS A 342 -22.21 24.77 -0.93
C LYS A 342 -22.06 25.05 -2.42
N ASN A 343 -21.91 24.01 -3.24
CA ASN A 343 -21.79 24.09 -4.69
C ASN A 343 -23.14 24.24 -5.40
N GLY A 344 -24.26 24.39 -4.67
CA GLY A 344 -25.60 24.49 -5.22
C GLY A 344 -26.08 23.20 -5.89
N ALA A 345 -25.48 22.06 -5.58
CA ALA A 345 -25.79 20.75 -6.13
C ALA A 345 -26.65 19.93 -5.15
N PHE A 346 -27.61 19.17 -5.66
CA PHE A 346 -28.44 18.29 -4.84
C PHE A 346 -28.77 16.98 -5.55
N ILE A 347 -29.07 15.95 -4.75
CA ILE A 347 -29.50 14.64 -5.25
C ILE A 347 -31.01 14.69 -5.49
N PRO A 348 -31.49 14.40 -6.71
CA PRO A 348 -32.92 14.37 -7.00
C PRO A 348 -33.66 13.42 -6.03
N GLY A 349 -34.74 13.93 -5.43
CA GLY A 349 -35.57 13.15 -4.48
C GLY A 349 -35.06 13.13 -3.03
N VAL A 350 -33.91 13.73 -2.72
CA VAL A 350 -33.39 13.83 -1.34
C VAL A 350 -33.23 15.29 -0.95
N ARG A 351 -33.72 15.67 0.24
CA ARG A 351 -33.58 17.05 0.73
C ARG A 351 -32.09 17.35 1.01
N PRO A 352 -31.57 18.52 0.58
CA PRO A 352 -30.20 18.92 0.88
C PRO A 352 -29.94 19.03 2.38
N GLY A 353 -28.73 18.67 2.82
CA GLY A 353 -28.32 18.71 4.23
C GLY A 353 -28.22 17.32 4.87
N GLY A 354 -28.73 17.15 6.09
CA GLY A 354 -28.59 15.92 6.89
C GLY A 354 -29.11 14.67 6.18
N THR A 355 -30.26 14.74 5.52
CA THR A 355 -30.84 13.62 4.77
C THR A 355 -30.00 13.19 3.56
N THR A 356 -29.26 14.13 2.95
CA THR A 356 -28.28 13.79 1.88
C THR A 356 -27.10 13.03 2.48
N SER A 357 -26.63 13.42 3.67
CA SER A 357 -25.56 12.73 4.39
C SER A 357 -25.95 11.29 4.74
N GLU A 358 -27.16 11.07 5.27
CA GLU A 358 -27.67 9.73 5.58
C GLU A 358 -27.83 8.86 4.34
N TYR A 359 -28.37 9.42 3.25
CA TYR A 359 -28.49 8.73 1.98
C TYR A 359 -27.13 8.27 1.43
N LEU A 360 -26.15 9.17 1.40
CA LEU A 360 -24.79 8.86 0.98
C LEU A 360 -24.13 7.84 1.91
N GLY A 361 -24.30 7.99 3.23
CA GLY A 361 -23.76 7.06 4.22
C GLY A 361 -24.29 5.63 4.04
N ASN A 362 -25.59 5.47 3.82
CA ASN A 362 -26.20 4.17 3.55
C ASN A 362 -25.67 3.53 2.26
N ILE A 363 -25.45 4.33 1.22
CA ILE A 363 -24.88 3.86 -0.04
C ILE A 363 -23.43 3.43 0.14
N ILE A 364 -22.60 4.27 0.74
CA ILE A 364 -21.17 4.01 0.96
C ILE A 364 -21.02 2.73 1.78
N THR A 365 -21.70 2.60 2.92
CA THR A 365 -21.60 1.40 3.78
C THR A 365 -21.95 0.10 3.05
N ARG A 366 -22.98 0.11 2.19
CA ARG A 366 -23.37 -1.09 1.41
C ARG A 366 -22.39 -1.41 0.28
N ILE A 367 -21.86 -0.39 -0.39
CA ILE A 367 -20.84 -0.57 -1.43
C ILE A 367 -19.54 -1.10 -0.81
N THR A 368 -19.11 -0.50 0.30
CA THR A 368 -17.90 -0.89 1.02
C THR A 368 -17.99 -2.33 1.51
N LEU A 369 -19.19 -2.86 1.82
CA LEU A 369 -19.38 -4.28 2.14
C LEU A 369 -18.89 -5.18 1.02
N VAL A 370 -19.32 -4.89 -0.21
CA VAL A 370 -18.95 -5.66 -1.40
C VAL A 370 -17.46 -5.49 -1.69
N GLY A 371 -16.94 -4.26 -1.60
CA GLY A 371 -15.53 -3.98 -1.80
C GLY A 371 -14.62 -4.67 -0.78
N ALA A 372 -14.96 -4.61 0.51
CA ALA A 372 -14.19 -5.20 1.61
C ALA A 372 -14.18 -6.73 1.54
N LEU A 373 -15.32 -7.35 1.24
CA LEU A 373 -15.41 -8.80 1.06
C LEU A 373 -14.56 -9.24 -0.13
N PHE A 374 -14.68 -8.56 -1.27
CA PHE A 374 -13.95 -8.91 -2.48
C PHE A 374 -12.43 -8.73 -2.32
N LEU A 375 -11.99 -7.60 -1.74
CA LEU A 375 -10.58 -7.37 -1.44
C LEU A 375 -10.03 -8.37 -0.42
N GLY A 376 -10.81 -8.69 0.62
CA GLY A 376 -10.43 -9.70 1.60
C GLY A 376 -10.23 -11.06 0.94
N VAL A 377 -11.18 -11.51 0.10
CA VAL A 377 -11.08 -12.77 -0.64
C VAL A 377 -9.87 -12.78 -1.57
N LEU A 378 -9.64 -11.70 -2.31
CA LEU A 378 -8.47 -11.59 -3.18
C LEU A 378 -7.16 -11.64 -2.41
N ALA A 379 -7.10 -11.03 -1.22
CA ALA A 379 -5.91 -11.01 -0.39
C ALA A 379 -5.53 -12.41 0.16
N ILE A 380 -6.52 -13.25 0.47
CA ILE A 380 -6.28 -14.63 0.95
C ILE A 380 -6.17 -15.66 -0.18
N LEU A 381 -6.60 -15.34 -1.40
CA LEU A 381 -6.57 -16.27 -2.53
C LEU A 381 -5.17 -16.87 -2.76
N PRO A 382 -4.07 -16.10 -2.72
CA PRO A 382 -2.73 -16.67 -2.86
C PRO A 382 -2.40 -17.69 -1.76
N ILE A 383 -2.86 -17.45 -0.53
CA ILE A 383 -2.64 -18.30 0.65
C ILE A 383 -3.39 -19.63 0.50
N ILE A 384 -4.65 -19.55 0.04
CA ILE A 384 -5.47 -20.74 -0.25
C ILE A 384 -4.83 -21.56 -1.37
N LEU A 385 -4.37 -20.90 -2.44
CA LEU A 385 -3.70 -21.58 -3.55
C LEU A 385 -2.40 -22.25 -3.12
N GLN A 386 -1.59 -21.62 -2.25
CA GLN A 386 -0.43 -22.28 -1.66
C GLN A 386 -0.83 -23.51 -0.83
N GLY A 387 -1.89 -23.42 -0.02
CA GLY A 387 -2.36 -24.55 0.79
C GLY A 387 -2.79 -25.75 -0.05
N LEU A 388 -3.32 -25.52 -1.26
CA LEU A 388 -3.75 -26.57 -2.20
C LEU A 388 -2.60 -27.10 -3.06
N THR A 389 -1.67 -26.23 -3.48
CA THR A 389 -0.61 -26.56 -4.44
C THR A 389 0.74 -26.87 -3.79
N GLY A 390 0.92 -26.51 -2.51
CA GLY A 390 2.17 -26.68 -1.76
C GLY A 390 3.26 -25.65 -2.09
N ILE A 391 3.01 -24.69 -2.98
CA ILE A 391 4.06 -23.82 -3.53
C ILE A 391 4.09 -22.47 -2.81
N ALA A 392 5.15 -22.24 -2.04
CA ALA A 392 5.35 -20.98 -1.30
C ALA A 392 5.60 -19.75 -2.19
N ALA A 393 6.08 -19.95 -3.42
CA ALA A 393 6.28 -18.85 -4.37
C ALA A 393 4.95 -18.18 -4.78
N LEU A 394 3.83 -18.92 -4.71
CA LEU A 394 2.51 -18.47 -5.15
C LEU A 394 1.90 -17.41 -4.21
N THR A 395 2.17 -17.50 -2.90
CA THR A 395 1.67 -16.51 -1.92
C THR A 395 2.38 -15.19 -2.01
N ILE A 396 3.70 -15.23 -2.04
CA ILE A 396 4.56 -14.04 -2.10
C ILE A 396 4.27 -13.27 -3.39
N GLY A 397 4.15 -13.98 -4.52
CA GLY A 397 3.79 -13.39 -5.82
C GLY A 397 2.37 -12.83 -5.88
N GLY A 398 1.38 -13.49 -5.28
CA GLY A 398 -0.02 -13.06 -5.35
C GLY A 398 -0.29 -11.74 -4.62
N THR A 399 0.23 -11.57 -3.40
CA THR A 399 0.09 -10.31 -2.64
C THR A 399 0.85 -9.17 -3.31
N ALA A 400 2.05 -9.45 -3.82
CA ALA A 400 2.84 -8.52 -4.60
C ALA A 400 2.10 -8.04 -5.87
N LEU A 401 1.44 -8.96 -6.58
CA LEU A 401 0.66 -8.67 -7.78
C LEU A 401 -0.54 -7.76 -7.49
N LEU A 402 -1.27 -8.00 -6.39
CA LEU A 402 -2.39 -7.13 -5.98
C LEU A 402 -1.95 -5.67 -5.78
N ILE A 403 -0.81 -5.48 -5.12
CA ILE A 403 -0.22 -4.17 -4.87
C ILE A 403 0.19 -3.52 -6.20
N VAL A 404 0.91 -4.26 -7.05
CA VAL A 404 1.41 -3.78 -8.34
C VAL A 404 0.27 -3.29 -9.25
N VAL A 405 -0.74 -4.12 -9.49
CA VAL A 405 -1.86 -3.79 -10.39
C VAL A 405 -2.57 -2.52 -9.91
N SER A 406 -2.82 -2.43 -8.61
CA SER A 406 -3.56 -1.32 -8.04
C SER A 406 -2.77 -0.01 -8.04
N VAL A 407 -1.45 -0.05 -7.82
CA VAL A 407 -0.59 1.14 -7.94
C VAL A 407 -0.52 1.61 -9.40
N VAL A 408 -0.41 0.69 -10.36
CA VAL A 408 -0.45 1.03 -11.79
C VAL A 408 -1.78 1.71 -12.14
N LEU A 409 -2.92 1.18 -11.68
CA LEU A 409 -4.22 1.80 -11.91
C LEU A 409 -4.33 3.21 -11.31
N ASP A 410 -3.77 3.44 -10.12
CA ASP A 410 -3.76 4.79 -9.50
C ASP A 410 -2.91 5.78 -10.31
N VAL A 411 -1.73 5.36 -10.76
CA VAL A 411 -0.85 6.20 -11.59
C VAL A 411 -1.52 6.52 -12.92
N VAL A 412 -2.08 5.52 -13.61
CA VAL A 412 -2.79 5.72 -14.88
C VAL A 412 -3.95 6.70 -14.70
N LYS A 413 -4.76 6.55 -13.64
CA LYS A 413 -5.88 7.46 -13.36
C LYS A 413 -5.43 8.89 -13.06
N LYS A 414 -4.31 9.07 -12.37
CA LYS A 414 -3.75 10.40 -12.07
C LYS A 414 -3.16 11.08 -13.30
N VAL A 415 -2.48 10.32 -14.16
CA VAL A 415 -2.00 10.81 -15.46
C VAL A 415 -3.20 11.22 -16.32
N ASP A 416 -4.21 10.36 -16.42
CA ASP A 416 -5.43 10.62 -17.19
C ASP A 416 -6.12 11.91 -16.72
N ALA A 417 -6.28 12.10 -15.41
CA ALA A 417 -6.86 13.32 -14.85
C ALA A 417 -6.07 14.58 -15.22
N GLN A 418 -4.74 14.53 -15.21
CA GLN A 418 -3.90 15.66 -15.60
C GLN A 418 -3.99 15.97 -17.10
N THR A 419 -4.05 14.94 -17.95
CA THR A 419 -4.24 15.12 -19.39
C THR A 419 -5.61 15.71 -19.72
N SER A 420 -6.68 15.27 -19.05
CA SER A 420 -8.03 15.78 -19.30
C SER A 420 -8.21 17.24 -18.92
N ILE A 421 -7.52 17.73 -17.89
CA ILE A 421 -7.59 19.16 -17.49
C ILE A 421 -7.02 20.07 -18.58
N ARG A 422 -6.12 19.57 -19.43
CA ARG A 422 -5.51 20.33 -20.53
C ARG A 422 -6.29 20.28 -21.84
N GLU A 423 -7.09 19.24 -22.06
CA GLU A 423 -7.98 19.15 -23.22
C GLU A 423 -9.21 20.07 -23.10
N TYR A 424 -9.51 20.52 -21.87
CA TYR A 424 -10.46 21.59 -21.55
C TYR A 424 -9.79 22.96 -21.56
#